data_AF-A0A372Q3X5-F1
#
_entry.id   AF-A0A372Q3X5-F1
#
_cell.length_a   1.000
_cell.length_b   1.000
_cell.length_c   1.000
_cell.angle_alpha   90.00
_cell.angle_beta   90.00
_cell.angle_gamma   90.00
#
_symmetry.space_group_name_H-M   'P 1'
#
loop_
_entity.id
_entity.type
_entity.pdbx_description
1 polymer ?
#
loop_
_entity_poly.entity_id
_entity_poly.type
_entity_poly.pdbx_seq_one_letter_code
_entity_poly.pdbx_strand_id
1 'polypeptide(L)'
;MELASTEKSSSKKQKTTTNDGDSPTLKRLIKELKMPSSASTDTQPPIANLRSLTELYEAIITAEDKNRTTNQEIIKKYYSFGKELEKIFDRFKKSNYRDRKAQRLLVKEVTKQLPGDLSKNAIEKRIERGRKVYDLFSDIGYDKIQLIKSFSASQIYKLSWDDIDTIEAKFE
;
A
#
# COMPACT_ATOMS: atom_id res chain seq x y z
N MET A 1 14.96 -6.94 66.88
CA MET A 1 15.57 -6.10 65.84
C MET A 1 15.48 -6.89 64.55
N GLU A 2 14.42 -6.62 63.79
CA GLU A 2 14.45 -5.97 62.46
C GLU A 2 14.80 -6.99 61.36
N LEU A 3 13.80 -7.61 60.71
CA LEU A 3 13.06 -7.14 59.52
C LEU A 3 13.98 -6.88 58.31
N ALA A 4 13.86 -7.71 57.27
CA ALA A 4 13.24 -7.29 56.00
C ALA A 4 13.29 -8.43 54.96
N SER A 5 12.10 -8.95 54.64
CA SER A 5 11.82 -9.66 53.40
C SER A 5 11.82 -8.68 52.24
N THR A 6 12.46 -9.02 51.11
CA THR A 6 12.30 -8.31 49.84
C THR A 6 11.37 -9.10 48.92
N GLU A 7 10.09 -8.75 48.98
CA GLU A 7 9.17 -8.87 47.85
C GLU A 7 9.43 -7.74 46.85
N LYS A 8 9.39 -8.04 45.55
CA LYS A 8 8.88 -7.25 44.40
C LYS A 8 9.65 -7.61 43.12
N SER A 9 9.07 -7.66 41.92
CA SER A 9 7.72 -7.37 41.46
C SER A 9 7.59 -8.00 40.06
N SER A 10 6.50 -8.72 39.82
CA SER A 10 6.09 -9.20 38.50
C SER A 10 5.76 -8.00 37.61
N SER A 11 6.54 -7.81 36.55
CA SER A 11 6.31 -6.78 35.54
C SER A 11 5.23 -7.22 34.56
N LYS A 12 3.96 -7.16 34.99
CA LYS A 12 2.82 -7.20 34.08
C LYS A 12 2.84 -5.93 33.23
N LYS A 13 3.19 -6.05 31.95
CA LYS A 13 3.00 -4.98 30.94
C LYS A 13 1.54 -4.59 30.92
N GLN A 14 1.25 -3.43 31.51
CA GLN A 14 -0.04 -2.78 31.48
C GLN A 14 -0.35 -2.40 30.03
N LYS A 15 -1.42 -2.96 29.49
CA LYS A 15 -1.97 -2.60 28.18
C LYS A 15 -2.45 -1.16 28.28
N THR A 16 -1.73 -0.24 27.67
CA THR A 16 -2.15 1.16 27.51
C THR A 16 -3.44 1.18 26.71
N THR A 17 -4.53 1.59 27.36
CA THR A 17 -5.79 1.95 26.73
C THR A 17 -5.57 3.24 25.95
N THR A 18 -5.24 3.15 24.67
CA THR A 18 -5.28 4.29 23.76
C THR A 18 -6.74 4.73 23.60
N ASN A 19 -7.04 5.99 23.89
CA ASN A 19 -8.32 6.62 23.62
C ASN A 19 -8.72 6.37 22.14
N ASP A 20 -9.90 5.82 21.90
CA ASP A 20 -10.35 5.39 20.55
C ASP A 20 -10.39 6.53 19.51
N GLY A 21 -10.42 7.80 19.94
CA GLY A 21 -10.32 8.99 19.10
C GLY A 21 -8.93 9.26 18.49
N ASP A 22 -7.89 8.57 18.95
CA ASP A 22 -6.51 8.80 18.51
C ASP A 22 -6.02 7.89 17.38
N SER A 23 -6.87 6.99 16.89
CA SER A 23 -6.51 6.12 15.75
C SER A 23 -6.13 6.95 14.51
N PRO A 24 -4.94 6.75 13.92
CA PRO A 24 -4.52 7.45 12.70
C PRO A 24 -5.48 7.24 11.53
N THR A 25 -6.09 6.06 11.45
CA THR A 25 -7.10 5.73 10.43
C THR A 25 -8.36 6.56 10.62
N LEU A 26 -8.84 6.68 11.86
CA LEU A 26 -10.02 7.47 12.18
C LEU A 26 -9.80 8.96 11.89
N LYS A 27 -8.65 9.50 12.32
CA LYS A 27 -8.27 10.90 12.03
C LYS A 27 -8.20 11.18 10.54
N ARG A 28 -7.64 10.24 9.76
CA ARG A 28 -7.57 10.34 8.31
C ARG A 28 -8.96 10.33 7.67
N LEU A 29 -9.82 9.39 8.05
CA LEU A 29 -11.18 9.32 7.53
C LEU A 29 -11.97 10.59 7.84
N ILE A 30 -11.91 11.09 9.08
CA ILE A 30 -12.56 12.34 9.47
C ILE A 30 -12.05 13.52 8.63
N LYS A 31 -10.74 13.58 8.35
CA LYS A 31 -10.17 14.63 7.50
C LYS A 31 -10.71 14.54 6.07
N GLU A 32 -10.74 13.35 5.49
CA GLU A 32 -11.26 13.12 4.13
C GLU A 32 -12.75 13.54 4.03
N LEU A 33 -13.57 13.18 5.02
CA LEU A 33 -15.00 13.55 5.08
C LEU A 33 -15.26 15.06 5.27
N LYS A 34 -14.28 15.81 5.81
CA LYS A 34 -14.40 17.26 6.03
C LYS A 34 -13.90 18.10 4.84
N MET A 35 -13.26 17.49 3.84
CA MET A 35 -12.81 18.24 2.67
C MET A 35 -13.97 18.47 1.70
N PRO A 36 -14.21 19.71 1.22
CA PRO A 36 -15.26 19.98 0.24
C PRO A 36 -14.93 19.24 -1.07
N SER A 37 -15.88 18.43 -1.56
CA SER A 37 -15.72 17.73 -2.85
C SER A 37 -15.71 18.71 -4.01
N SER A 38 -14.73 18.58 -4.91
CA SER A 38 -14.64 19.37 -6.15
C SER A 38 -15.39 18.74 -7.32
N ALA A 39 -16.10 17.61 -7.13
CA ALA A 39 -16.88 16.97 -8.17
C ALA A 39 -18.22 16.41 -7.66
N SER A 40 -19.27 16.84 -8.36
CA SER A 40 -20.62 16.24 -8.53
C SER A 40 -21.64 16.32 -7.39
N THR A 41 -22.79 16.88 -7.77
CA THR A 41 -24.13 16.69 -7.22
C THR A 41 -24.49 15.20 -7.21
N ASP A 42 -24.10 14.49 -6.15
CA ASP A 42 -24.61 13.14 -5.92
C ASP A 42 -26.02 13.29 -5.36
N THR A 43 -26.99 13.43 -6.26
CA THR A 43 -28.39 13.25 -5.87
C THR A 43 -28.50 11.79 -5.51
N GLN A 44 -28.70 11.51 -4.21
CA GLN A 44 -29.12 10.21 -3.73
C GLN A 44 -30.14 9.65 -4.74
N PRO A 45 -29.88 8.51 -5.39
CA PRO A 45 -30.77 8.00 -6.41
C PRO A 45 -32.18 7.99 -5.80
N PRO A 46 -33.21 8.47 -6.53
CA PRO A 46 -34.56 8.51 -6.00
C PRO A 46 -34.84 7.15 -5.38
N ILE A 47 -35.29 7.14 -4.12
CA ILE A 47 -35.76 5.92 -3.46
C ILE A 47 -37.10 5.55 -4.14
N ALA A 48 -37.03 5.21 -5.42
CA ALA A 48 -38.13 4.88 -6.31
C ALA A 48 -37.85 3.49 -6.87
N ASN A 49 -37.80 2.55 -5.93
CA ASN A 49 -38.21 1.15 -6.01
C ASN A 49 -37.46 0.44 -4.90
N LEU A 50 -38.21 -0.14 -3.98
CA LEU A 50 -37.71 -1.03 -2.95
C LEU A 50 -37.01 -2.21 -3.65
N ARG A 51 -35.72 -2.07 -3.98
CA ARG A 51 -34.85 -3.18 -4.35
C ARG A 51 -34.92 -4.16 -3.20
N SER A 52 -35.24 -5.43 -3.50
CA SER A 52 -35.25 -6.47 -2.48
C SER A 52 -33.91 -6.50 -1.74
N LEU A 53 -33.90 -6.96 -0.47
CA LEU A 53 -32.65 -7.14 0.29
C LEU A 53 -31.62 -7.94 -0.52
N THR A 54 -32.09 -8.93 -1.29
CA THR A 54 -31.32 -9.72 -2.23
C THR A 54 -30.65 -8.86 -3.29
N GLU A 55 -31.38 -7.98 -3.99
CA GLU A 55 -30.80 -7.08 -4.99
C GLU A 55 -29.76 -6.12 -4.41
N LEU A 56 -29.96 -5.66 -3.17
CA LEU A 56 -28.98 -4.83 -2.48
C LEU A 56 -27.70 -5.61 -2.14
N TYR A 57 -27.85 -6.85 -1.69
CA TYR A 57 -26.72 -7.75 -1.40
C TYR A 57 -25.92 -8.08 -2.67
N GLU A 58 -26.59 -8.42 -3.78
CA GLU A 58 -25.93 -8.66 -5.06
C GLU A 58 -25.22 -7.42 -5.61
N ALA A 59 -25.79 -6.23 -5.38
CA ALA A 59 -25.13 -4.97 -5.74
C ALA A 59 -23.83 -4.74 -4.95
N ILE A 60 -23.79 -5.13 -3.66
CA ILE A 60 -22.57 -5.09 -2.85
C ILE A 60 -21.52 -6.04 -3.43
N ILE A 61 -21.87 -7.30 -3.68
CA ILE A 61 -20.95 -8.29 -4.28
C ILE A 61 -20.37 -7.76 -5.60
N THR A 62 -21.23 -7.24 -6.48
CA THR A 62 -20.81 -6.67 -7.77
C THR A 62 -19.83 -5.51 -7.59
N ALA A 63 -20.09 -4.61 -6.62
CA ALA A 63 -19.20 -3.50 -6.33
C ALA A 63 -17.86 -3.97 -5.76
N GLU A 64 -17.85 -4.98 -4.88
CA GLU A 64 -16.64 -5.58 -4.34
C GLU A 64 -15.80 -6.28 -5.43
N ASP A 65 -16.43 -7.00 -6.35
CA ASP A 65 -15.76 -7.63 -7.49
C ASP A 65 -15.14 -6.59 -8.45
N LYS A 66 -15.84 -5.47 -8.68
CA LYS A 66 -15.30 -4.35 -9.45
C LYS A 66 -14.10 -3.72 -8.73
N ASN A 67 -14.18 -3.54 -7.41
CA ASN A 67 -13.08 -3.05 -6.60
C ASN A 67 -11.88 -4.01 -6.65
N ARG A 68 -12.09 -5.32 -6.56
CA ARG A 68 -11.04 -6.35 -6.75
C ARG A 68 -10.36 -6.18 -8.10
N THR A 69 -11.14 -6.10 -9.17
CA THR A 69 -10.62 -5.97 -10.54
C THR A 69 -9.80 -4.69 -10.71
N THR A 70 -10.32 -3.57 -10.18
CA THR A 70 -9.63 -2.27 -10.19
C THR A 70 -8.32 -2.33 -9.42
N ASN A 71 -8.33 -2.96 -8.25
CA ASN A 71 -7.15 -3.13 -7.42
C ASN A 71 -6.06 -3.99 -8.10
N GLN A 72 -6.46 -5.09 -8.75
CA GLN A 72 -5.54 -5.89 -9.57
C GLN A 72 -4.97 -5.09 -10.73
N GLU A 73 -5.77 -4.25 -11.40
CA GLU A 73 -5.29 -3.37 -12.46
C GLU A 73 -4.24 -2.38 -11.93
N ILE A 74 -4.50 -1.74 -10.79
CA ILE A 74 -3.53 -0.85 -10.14
C ILE A 74 -2.21 -1.56 -9.87
N ILE A 75 -2.26 -2.80 -9.35
CA ILE A 75 -1.06 -3.61 -9.10
C ILE A 75 -0.33 -3.90 -10.42
N LYS A 76 -1.04 -4.26 -11.50
CA LYS A 76 -0.44 -4.45 -12.83
C LYS A 76 0.23 -3.17 -13.36
N LYS A 77 -0.36 -1.99 -13.14
CA LYS A 77 0.28 -0.71 -13.52
C LYS A 77 1.56 -0.45 -12.72
N TYR A 78 1.55 -0.75 -11.41
CA TYR A 78 2.76 -0.67 -10.58
C TYR A 78 3.83 -1.68 -11.00
N TYR A 79 3.45 -2.89 -11.40
CA TYR A 79 4.37 -3.89 -11.93
C TYR A 79 5.07 -3.37 -13.20
N SER A 80 4.30 -2.88 -14.19
CA SER A 80 4.88 -2.30 -15.41
C SER A 80 5.77 -1.10 -15.12
N PHE A 81 5.37 -0.24 -14.17
CA PHE A 81 6.19 0.88 -13.73
C PHE A 81 7.50 0.40 -13.08
N GLY A 82 7.43 -0.57 -12.16
CA GLY A 82 8.59 -1.18 -11.50
C GLY A 82 9.56 -1.83 -12.49
N LYS A 83 9.05 -2.52 -13.52
CA LYS A 83 9.86 -3.08 -14.59
C LYS A 83 10.70 -2.02 -15.31
N GLU A 84 10.11 -0.88 -15.62
CA GLU A 84 10.85 0.25 -16.23
C GLU A 84 11.84 0.88 -15.25
N LEU A 85 11.50 0.95 -13.95
CA LEU A 85 12.42 1.43 -12.91
C LEU A 85 13.67 0.54 -12.81
N GLU A 86 13.52 -0.79 -12.83
CA GLU A 86 14.67 -1.71 -12.79
C GLU A 86 15.53 -1.57 -14.04
N LYS A 87 14.94 -1.42 -15.24
CA LYS A 87 15.72 -1.11 -16.45
C LYS A 87 16.54 0.17 -16.30
N ILE A 88 15.99 1.22 -15.67
CA ILE A 88 16.72 2.47 -15.41
C ILE A 88 17.84 2.23 -14.40
N PHE A 89 17.54 1.51 -13.32
CA PHE A 89 18.49 1.19 -12.26
C PHE A 89 19.67 0.36 -12.79
N ASP A 90 19.40 -0.65 -13.59
CA ASP A 90 20.40 -1.51 -14.24
C ASP A 90 21.35 -0.74 -15.15
N ARG A 91 20.84 0.25 -15.91
CA ARG A 91 21.71 1.13 -16.72
C ARG A 91 22.73 1.86 -15.86
N PHE A 92 22.33 2.32 -14.67
CA PHE A 92 23.24 2.96 -13.74
C PHE A 92 24.18 1.95 -13.06
N LYS A 93 23.73 0.75 -12.73
CA LYS A 93 24.61 -0.32 -12.21
C LYS A 93 25.69 -0.70 -13.23
N LYS A 94 25.32 -0.87 -14.51
CA LYS A 94 26.25 -1.17 -15.62
C LYS A 94 27.30 -0.08 -15.84
N SER A 95 27.02 1.14 -15.40
CA SER A 95 27.98 2.26 -15.41
C SER A 95 28.93 2.24 -14.19
N ASN A 96 29.03 1.12 -13.47
CA ASN A 96 29.86 0.91 -12.27
C ASN A 96 29.57 1.89 -11.12
N TYR A 97 28.34 2.41 -11.03
CA TYR A 97 27.94 3.19 -9.87
C TYR A 97 27.59 2.28 -8.70
N ARG A 98 28.10 2.62 -7.51
CA ARG A 98 27.66 2.01 -6.23
C ARG A 98 26.14 2.09 -6.10
N ASP A 99 25.49 1.09 -5.51
CA ASP A 99 24.03 0.98 -5.38
C ASP A 99 23.36 2.26 -4.85
N ARG A 100 23.92 2.86 -3.79
CA ARG A 100 23.43 4.15 -3.25
C ARG A 100 23.46 5.28 -4.28
N LYS A 101 24.45 5.32 -5.16
CA LYS A 101 24.54 6.32 -6.23
C LYS A 101 23.57 6.00 -7.37
N ALA A 102 23.45 4.73 -7.76
CA ALA A 102 22.47 4.29 -8.75
C ALA A 102 21.03 4.62 -8.32
N GLN A 103 20.68 4.40 -7.04
CA GLN A 103 19.35 4.71 -6.51
C GLN A 103 19.06 6.22 -6.52
N ARG A 104 20.05 7.07 -6.15
CA ARG A 104 19.89 8.53 -6.26
C ARG A 104 19.71 8.99 -7.70
N LEU A 105 20.41 8.36 -8.64
CA LEU A 105 20.27 8.67 -10.07
C LEU A 105 18.92 8.21 -10.62
N LEU A 106 18.41 7.05 -10.20
CA LEU A 106 17.07 6.58 -10.51
C LEU A 106 16.01 7.61 -10.07
N VAL A 107 16.02 8.01 -8.80
CA VAL A 107 15.07 9.00 -8.28
C VAL A 107 15.17 10.33 -9.05
N LYS A 108 16.39 10.79 -9.32
CA LYS A 108 16.62 12.02 -10.10
C LYS A 108 16.06 11.90 -11.52
N GLU A 109 16.27 10.78 -12.18
CA GLU A 109 15.80 10.54 -13.55
C GLU A 109 14.28 10.48 -13.61
N VAL A 110 13.65 9.70 -12.73
CA VAL A 110 12.18 9.61 -12.65
C VAL A 110 11.57 10.97 -12.33
N THR A 111 12.16 11.73 -11.40
CA THR A 111 11.65 13.06 -11.03
C THR A 111 11.63 14.03 -12.21
N LYS A 112 12.61 13.96 -13.12
CA LYS A 112 12.63 14.81 -14.33
C LYS A 112 11.52 14.48 -15.33
N GLN A 113 11.03 13.25 -15.33
CA GLN A 113 10.00 12.78 -16.26
C GLN A 113 8.58 12.96 -15.70
N LEU A 114 8.47 13.27 -14.40
CA LEU A 114 7.20 13.47 -13.71
C LEU A 114 6.81 14.95 -13.66
N PRO A 115 5.51 15.26 -13.48
CA PRO A 115 5.07 16.63 -13.34
C PRO A 115 5.65 17.27 -12.05
N GLY A 116 5.95 18.56 -12.12
CA GLY A 116 6.71 19.29 -11.09
C GLY A 116 5.94 19.63 -9.80
N ASP A 117 4.65 19.32 -9.73
CA ASP A 117 3.79 19.55 -8.57
C ASP A 117 3.92 18.45 -7.49
N LEU A 118 4.57 17.34 -7.81
CA LEU A 118 4.73 16.22 -6.89
C LEU A 118 5.89 16.45 -5.90
N SER A 119 5.59 16.30 -4.60
CA SER A 119 6.65 16.30 -3.59
C SER A 119 7.64 15.15 -3.80
N LYS A 120 8.92 15.40 -3.51
CA LYS A 120 9.99 14.39 -3.61
C LYS A 120 9.66 13.10 -2.84
N ASN A 121 9.13 13.22 -1.63
CA ASN A 121 8.72 12.08 -0.79
C ASN A 121 7.59 11.25 -1.45
N ALA A 122 6.65 11.90 -2.14
CA ALA A 122 5.60 11.19 -2.86
C ALA A 122 6.15 10.39 -4.06
N ILE A 123 7.12 10.96 -4.77
CA ILE A 123 7.81 10.29 -5.89
C ILE A 123 8.58 9.08 -5.36
N GLU A 124 9.40 9.25 -4.33
CA GLU A 124 10.18 8.17 -3.72
C GLU A 124 9.29 7.01 -3.25
N LYS A 125 8.16 7.31 -2.60
CA LYS A 125 7.18 6.28 -2.20
C LYS A 125 6.56 5.53 -3.38
N ARG A 126 6.26 6.23 -4.48
CA ARG A 126 5.72 5.59 -5.71
C ARG A 126 6.79 4.72 -6.39
N ILE A 127 8.04 5.17 -6.42
CA ILE A 127 9.18 4.40 -6.94
C ILE A 127 9.35 3.11 -6.12
N GLU A 128 9.49 3.24 -4.80
CA GLU A 128 9.69 2.09 -3.90
C GLU A 128 8.56 1.08 -4.03
N ARG A 129 7.30 1.54 -4.08
CA ARG A 129 6.15 0.68 -4.30
C ARG A 129 6.21 -0.04 -5.65
N GLY A 130 6.56 0.67 -6.72
CA GLY A 130 6.71 0.06 -8.04
C GLY A 130 7.76 -1.04 -8.04
N ARG A 131 8.93 -0.78 -7.44
CA ARG A 131 10.02 -1.76 -7.33
C ARG A 131 9.59 -3.00 -6.56
N LYS A 132 9.02 -2.83 -5.36
CA LYS A 132 8.52 -3.96 -4.55
C LYS A 132 7.46 -4.81 -5.24
N VAL A 133 6.54 -4.16 -5.98
CA VAL A 133 5.54 -4.88 -6.76
C VAL A 133 6.21 -5.62 -7.93
N TYR A 134 7.20 -5.03 -8.58
CA TYR A 134 7.89 -5.70 -9.67
C TYR A 134 8.69 -6.91 -9.18
N ASP A 135 9.52 -6.74 -8.16
CA ASP A 135 10.34 -7.77 -7.53
C ASP A 135 9.49 -9.00 -7.15
N LEU A 136 8.46 -8.77 -6.32
CA LEU A 136 7.57 -9.83 -5.85
C LEU A 136 6.95 -10.65 -6.99
N PHE A 137 6.50 -10.00 -8.07
CA PHE A 137 5.78 -10.67 -9.16
C PHE A 137 6.66 -11.05 -10.35
N SER A 138 7.91 -10.59 -10.44
CA SER A 138 8.85 -11.09 -11.43
C SER A 138 9.27 -12.51 -11.11
N ASP A 139 9.34 -12.82 -9.81
CA ASP A 139 9.89 -14.08 -9.32
C ASP A 139 8.79 -15.13 -9.15
N ILE A 140 7.67 -14.78 -8.49
CA ILE A 140 6.55 -15.72 -8.32
C ILE A 140 5.64 -15.86 -9.55
N GLY A 141 5.73 -14.93 -10.50
CA GLY A 141 4.97 -14.90 -11.74
C GLY A 141 3.89 -13.81 -11.82
N TYR A 142 3.83 -13.14 -12.99
CA TYR A 142 2.88 -12.06 -13.28
C TYR A 142 1.40 -12.51 -13.22
N ASP A 143 1.12 -13.77 -13.56
CA ASP A 143 -0.21 -14.37 -13.50
C ASP A 143 -0.78 -14.37 -12.07
N LYS A 144 0.08 -14.47 -11.04
CA LYS A 144 -0.33 -14.48 -9.64
C LYS A 144 -1.04 -13.19 -9.20
N ILE A 145 -0.83 -12.08 -9.91
CA ILE A 145 -1.54 -10.81 -9.64
C ILE A 145 -3.06 -11.01 -9.74
N GLN A 146 -3.53 -11.91 -10.63
CA GLN A 146 -4.96 -12.19 -10.79
C GLN A 146 -5.59 -12.91 -9.59
N LEU A 147 -4.76 -13.52 -8.73
CA LEU A 147 -5.22 -14.24 -7.53
C LEU A 147 -5.43 -13.29 -6.33
N ILE A 148 -4.98 -12.04 -6.43
CA ILE A 148 -5.08 -11.08 -5.34
C ILE A 148 -6.54 -10.63 -5.18
N LYS A 149 -7.13 -10.94 -4.02
CA LYS A 149 -8.51 -10.57 -3.69
C LYS A 149 -8.59 -9.27 -2.89
N SER A 150 -7.78 -9.16 -1.83
CA SER A 150 -7.92 -8.11 -0.80
C SER A 150 -6.68 -7.24 -0.62
N PHE A 151 -5.51 -7.66 -1.08
CA PHE A 151 -4.27 -6.89 -0.92
C PHE A 151 -4.15 -5.81 -1.98
N SER A 152 -3.98 -4.57 -1.57
CA SER A 152 -3.70 -3.44 -2.46
C SER A 152 -2.21 -3.20 -2.66
N ALA A 153 -1.85 -2.47 -3.72
CA ALA A 153 -0.47 -2.01 -3.92
C ALA A 153 0.06 -1.19 -2.71
N SER A 154 -0.83 -0.52 -1.97
CA SER A 154 -0.46 0.20 -0.74
C SER A 154 -0.15 -0.74 0.43
N GLN A 155 -0.75 -1.93 0.49
CA GLN A 155 -0.42 -2.95 1.47
C GLN A 155 0.89 -3.66 1.10
N ILE A 156 1.10 -3.97 -0.18
CA ILE A 156 2.37 -4.54 -0.66
C ILE A 156 3.54 -3.60 -0.33
N TYR A 157 3.37 -2.29 -0.52
CA TYR A 157 4.39 -1.29 -0.15
C TYR A 157 4.83 -1.37 1.33
N LYS A 158 3.96 -1.82 2.24
CA LYS A 158 4.26 -1.92 3.67
C LYS A 158 5.09 -3.15 4.04
N LEU A 159 5.19 -4.15 3.15
CA LEU A 159 6.07 -5.30 3.33
C LEU A 159 7.52 -4.81 3.34
N SER A 160 8.37 -5.37 4.19
CA SER A 160 9.83 -5.19 4.09
C SER A 160 10.39 -5.94 2.88
N TRP A 161 11.66 -5.71 2.53
CA TRP A 161 12.32 -6.52 1.50
C TRP A 161 12.47 -7.97 2.00
N ASP A 162 12.83 -8.17 3.27
CA ASP A 162 12.87 -9.51 3.89
C ASP A 162 11.51 -10.25 3.86
N ASP A 163 10.39 -9.54 3.99
CA ASP A 163 9.05 -10.14 3.83
C ASP A 163 8.80 -10.59 2.39
N ILE A 164 9.30 -9.84 1.39
CA ILE A 164 9.19 -10.19 -0.03
C ILE A 164 10.02 -11.45 -0.30
N ASP A 165 11.28 -11.47 0.12
CA ASP A 165 12.17 -12.64 0.00
C ASP A 165 11.54 -13.88 0.65
N THR A 166 10.92 -13.71 1.83
CA THR A 166 10.23 -14.79 2.55
C THR A 166 9.03 -15.33 1.78
N ILE A 167 8.30 -14.48 1.07
CA ILE A 167 7.17 -14.89 0.24
C ILE A 167 7.68 -15.62 -1.00
N GLU A 168 8.68 -15.07 -1.70
CA GLU A 168 9.25 -15.64 -2.93
C GLU A 168 9.78 -17.05 -2.70
N ALA A 169 10.49 -17.28 -1.59
CA ALA A 169 10.99 -18.60 -1.19
C ALA A 169 9.89 -19.66 -0.95
N LYS A 170 8.60 -19.28 -0.91
CA LYS A 170 7.47 -20.23 -0.84
C LYS A 170 6.98 -20.69 -2.21
N PHE A 171 7.45 -20.08 -3.28
CA PHE A 171 7.07 -20.36 -4.67
C PHE A 171 8.20 -20.95 -5.52
N GLU A 172 9.41 -21.11 -4.94
CA GLU A 172 10.49 -21.96 -5.46
C GLU A 172 10.19 -23.46 -5.24
#